data_AF-A0A250JJ71-F1
#
_entry.id   AF-A0A250JJ71-F1
#
_cell.length_a   1.000
_cell.length_b   1.000
_cell.length_c   1.000
_cell.angle_alpha   90.00
_cell.angle_beta   90.00
_cell.angle_gamma   90.00
#
_symmetry.space_group_name_H-M   'P 1'
#
loop_
_entity.id
_entity.type
_entity.pdbx_description
1 polymer ?
#
loop_
_entity_poly.entity_id
_entity_poly.type
_entity_poly.pdbx_seq_one_letter_code
_entity_poly.pdbx_strand_id
1 'polypeptide(L)'
;MFNITVGFIGENNTQTGILKRREIAIGRDPANDLVLDNGSVSRTHCRLVAIEGATIVLDENSKNGTWLNGKPVDHPSVLKFEDELVIGPYSLRVQSLVGQGIAQDIPGGVVLNPRLGNTPSSTPGQTALIQGLSSLEKRRQELRWLMREPTAHPRVDGLLRAALRDADLEVRLTGALTAARLRAREMLPLLQSSDTPTLLQEVDEPRERRFLEQLWYGVIRYLQERRNPGDTVPGRDPLRPLWQLLAGDLEVTDSASLLLHSLSTPLETGPGPTALPPGVVEEGGLYFLRRSGVPLQWVAPIEHWLGAPPVRRVRSEGFFVARVPMDRPLAKWVGQPQPVRVVSDHEQVWLGSCKEAERLCAQLSEIEGVTLRLPTADEWEMAARGTDGRRYPWGNMPQEDWEECSSPWGVDHLVGDVPEWTFEPDSGTQLLRGGVEARTWVRHPVYEGEEEFAAALRFVIAGG
;
A
#
# COMPACT_ATOMS: atom_id res chain seq x y z
N MET A 1 13.34 10.50 7.33
CA MET A 1 14.46 10.99 8.16
C MET A 1 15.57 9.96 8.01
N PHE A 2 16.81 10.33 7.71
CA PHE A 2 17.86 9.35 7.42
C PHE A 2 18.64 9.02 8.69
N ASN A 3 18.65 7.74 9.08
CA ASN A 3 19.61 7.21 10.05
C ASN A 3 20.79 6.64 9.27
N ILE A 4 21.92 7.36 9.30
CA ILE A 4 23.13 6.97 8.60
C ILE A 4 24.20 6.63 9.62
N THR A 5 24.78 5.47 9.42
CA THR A 5 25.85 4.93 10.23
C THR A 5 27.11 4.93 9.37
N VAL A 6 28.09 5.74 9.75
CA VAL A 6 29.34 5.94 9.00
C VAL A 6 30.49 5.30 9.77
N GLY A 7 31.29 4.45 9.11
CA GLY A 7 32.49 3.85 9.68
C GLY A 7 33.65 3.86 8.70
N PHE A 8 34.87 3.64 9.21
CA PHE A 8 36.02 3.35 8.37
C PHE A 8 36.06 1.86 8.02
N ILE A 9 36.41 1.55 6.77
CA ILE A 9 36.52 0.16 6.32
C ILE A 9 37.62 -0.54 7.14
N GLY A 10 37.24 -1.59 7.88
CA GLY A 10 38.14 -2.37 8.72
C GLY A 10 38.35 -1.86 10.15
N GLU A 11 37.66 -0.79 10.56
CA GLU A 11 37.66 -0.29 11.94
C GLU A 11 36.27 -0.41 12.58
N ASN A 12 36.22 -0.69 13.89
CA ASN A 12 34.96 -0.74 14.65
C ASN A 12 34.48 0.63 15.15
N ASN A 13 35.08 1.73 14.65
CA ASN A 13 34.66 3.07 15.00
C ASN A 13 33.54 3.51 14.06
N THR A 14 32.37 3.70 14.63
CA THR A 14 31.16 4.04 13.89
C THR A 14 30.52 5.29 14.48
N GLN A 15 30.17 6.24 13.61
CA GLN A 15 29.44 7.45 13.96
C GLN A 15 28.03 7.38 13.37
N THR A 16 27.01 7.50 14.22
CA THR A 16 25.62 7.54 13.79
C THR A 16 25.10 8.97 13.79
N GLY A 17 24.47 9.36 12.69
CA GLY A 17 23.87 10.69 12.51
C GLY A 17 22.45 10.62 11.98
N ILE A 18 21.65 11.63 12.33
CA ILE A 18 20.27 11.79 11.87
C ILE A 18 20.20 13.00 10.94
N LEU A 19 19.77 12.80 9.70
CA LEU A 19 19.60 13.86 8.71
C LEU A 19 18.12 14.03 8.34
N LYS A 20 17.62 15.27 8.43
CA LYS A 20 16.18 15.59 8.29
C LYS A 20 15.77 16.18 6.93
N ARG A 21 16.64 16.10 5.92
CA ARG A 21 16.40 16.68 4.58
C ARG A 21 15.87 15.61 3.62
N ARG A 22 15.22 16.02 2.52
CA ARG A 22 14.85 15.11 1.41
C ARG A 22 16.02 14.79 0.50
N GLU A 23 17.08 15.58 0.60
CA GLU A 23 18.27 15.51 -0.22
C GLU A 23 19.47 15.77 0.68
N ILE A 24 20.49 14.92 0.57
CA ILE A 24 21.72 14.98 1.37
C ILE A 24 22.88 14.98 0.40
N ALA A 25 23.66 16.05 0.41
CA ALA A 25 24.96 16.08 -0.25
C ALA A 25 26.03 15.44 0.64
N ILE A 26 26.88 14.59 0.07
CA ILE A 26 27.98 13.91 0.76
C ILE A 26 29.30 14.26 0.06
N GLY A 27 30.31 14.68 0.80
CA GLY A 27 31.62 14.99 0.23
C GLY A 27 32.59 15.58 1.25
N ARG A 28 33.82 15.89 0.84
CA ARG A 28 34.83 16.49 1.74
C ARG A 28 34.67 17.99 1.96
N ASP A 29 33.89 18.66 1.12
CA ASP A 29 33.67 20.10 1.27
C ASP A 29 32.79 20.36 2.52
N PRO A 30 33.15 21.30 3.41
CA PRO A 30 32.33 21.66 4.57
C PRO A 30 30.91 22.13 4.24
N ALA A 31 30.63 22.48 2.98
CA ALA A 31 29.29 22.87 2.53
C ALA A 31 28.30 21.69 2.37
N ASN A 32 28.77 20.43 2.40
CA ASN A 32 27.89 19.25 2.29
C ASN A 32 27.17 18.94 3.61
N ASP A 33 26.06 18.22 3.52
CA ASP A 33 25.27 17.79 4.68
C ASP A 33 25.98 16.71 5.49
N LEU A 34 26.70 15.80 4.82
CA LEU A 34 27.58 14.81 5.45
C LEU A 34 29.01 15.02 4.97
N VAL A 35 29.86 15.50 5.88
CA VAL A 35 31.27 15.83 5.58
C VAL A 35 32.16 14.62 5.85
N LEU A 36 32.80 14.11 4.80
CA LEU A 36 33.79 13.03 4.88
C LEU A 36 35.19 13.60 4.59
N ASP A 37 35.91 13.99 5.65
CA ASP A 37 37.20 14.66 5.53
C ASP A 37 38.31 13.67 5.14
N ASN A 38 38.47 13.41 3.84
CA ASN A 38 39.56 12.62 3.30
C ASN A 38 39.92 13.06 1.87
N GLY A 39 41.21 13.02 1.54
CA GLY A 39 41.72 13.37 0.21
C GLY A 39 41.23 12.47 -0.93
N SER A 40 40.74 11.27 -0.64
CA SER A 40 40.13 10.36 -1.62
C SER A 40 38.64 10.66 -1.87
N VAL A 41 38.04 11.62 -1.17
CA VAL A 41 36.64 12.01 -1.34
C VAL A 41 36.58 13.31 -2.16
N SER A 42 35.75 13.36 -3.21
CA SER A 42 35.51 14.59 -3.98
C SER A 42 34.86 15.69 -3.13
N ARG A 43 34.98 16.95 -3.55
CA ARG A 43 34.38 18.11 -2.84
C ARG A 43 32.90 17.88 -2.59
N THR A 44 32.15 17.59 -3.63
CA THR A 44 30.82 16.96 -3.57
C THR A 44 30.99 15.63 -4.30
N HIS A 45 30.75 14.53 -3.59
CA HIS A 45 31.09 13.18 -4.06
C HIS A 45 29.87 12.45 -4.59
N CYS A 46 28.83 12.41 -3.79
CA CYS A 46 27.55 11.85 -4.17
C CYS A 46 26.43 12.55 -3.40
N ARG A 47 25.20 12.19 -3.73
CA ARG A 47 24.00 12.72 -3.12
C ARG A 47 23.02 11.60 -2.88
N LEU A 48 22.34 11.65 -1.73
CA LEU A 48 21.17 10.81 -1.47
C LEU A 48 19.92 11.65 -1.66
N VAL A 49 18.97 11.17 -2.45
CA VAL A 49 17.70 11.86 -2.73
C VAL A 49 16.54 10.93 -2.40
N ALA A 50 15.64 11.40 -1.55
CA ALA A 50 14.38 10.74 -1.26
C ALA A 50 13.32 11.16 -2.30
N ILE A 51 13.00 10.24 -3.20
CA ILE A 51 11.98 10.42 -4.26
C ILE A 51 10.94 9.32 -4.09
N GLU A 52 9.68 9.72 -3.88
CA GLU A 52 8.51 8.84 -3.91
C GLU A 52 8.64 7.54 -3.08
N GLY A 53 9.28 7.61 -1.91
CA GLY A 53 9.46 6.47 -1.00
C GLY A 53 10.77 5.69 -1.19
N ALA A 54 11.52 5.95 -2.26
CA ALA A 54 12.85 5.39 -2.49
C ALA A 54 13.96 6.37 -2.12
N THR A 55 15.09 5.84 -1.64
CA THR A 55 16.34 6.61 -1.54
C THR A 55 17.21 6.28 -2.73
N ILE A 56 17.62 7.31 -3.45
CA ILE A 56 18.47 7.18 -4.63
C ILE A 56 19.82 7.78 -4.30
N VAL A 57 20.89 7.03 -4.52
CA VAL A 57 22.26 7.55 -4.54
C VAL A 57 22.62 7.99 -5.96
N LEU A 58 23.15 9.20 -6.07
CA LEU A 58 23.66 9.78 -7.31
C LEU A 58 25.13 10.13 -7.10
N ASP A 59 26.04 9.53 -7.87
CA ASP A 59 27.44 9.97 -7.92
C ASP A 59 27.55 11.31 -8.67
N GLU A 60 28.23 12.28 -8.07
CA GLU A 60 28.36 13.65 -8.61
C GLU A 60 29.68 13.80 -9.39
N ASN A 61 29.97 12.83 -10.27
CA ASN A 61 31.23 12.70 -11.01
C ASN A 61 32.44 12.69 -10.08
N SER A 62 32.39 11.84 -9.07
CA SER A 62 33.45 11.70 -8.09
C SER A 62 34.74 11.16 -8.72
N LYS A 63 35.90 11.52 -8.15
CA LYS A 63 37.19 11.13 -8.71
C LYS A 63 37.49 9.63 -8.56
N ASN A 64 36.98 9.02 -7.48
CA ASN A 64 37.30 7.63 -7.11
C ASN A 64 36.07 6.70 -7.17
N GLY A 65 34.92 7.23 -7.57
CA GLY A 65 33.66 6.49 -7.65
C GLY A 65 33.00 6.29 -6.29
N THR A 66 31.69 6.22 -6.33
CA THR A 66 30.84 5.72 -5.24
C THR A 66 30.54 4.25 -5.50
N TRP A 67 30.52 3.40 -4.46
CA TRP A 67 30.28 1.97 -4.60
C TRP A 67 29.12 1.53 -3.72
N LEU A 68 28.15 0.81 -4.28
CA LEU A 68 27.01 0.24 -3.58
C LEU A 68 27.12 -1.28 -3.57
N ASN A 69 27.22 -1.90 -2.39
CA ASN A 69 27.38 -3.34 -2.21
C ASN A 69 28.50 -3.95 -3.09
N GLY A 70 29.61 -3.24 -3.22
CA GLY A 70 30.76 -3.66 -4.03
C GLY A 70 30.63 -3.44 -5.54
N LYS A 71 29.57 -2.79 -6.02
CA LYS A 71 29.39 -2.36 -7.42
C LYS A 71 29.53 -0.84 -7.56
N PRO A 72 30.16 -0.30 -8.62
CA PRO A 72 30.22 1.15 -8.82
C PRO A 72 28.83 1.74 -9.12
N VAL A 73 28.57 2.95 -8.62
CA VAL A 73 27.38 3.75 -8.91
C VAL A 73 27.71 4.70 -10.05
N ASP A 74 27.38 4.30 -11.28
CA ASP A 74 27.58 5.09 -12.52
C ASP A 74 26.27 5.72 -13.04
N HIS A 75 25.14 5.40 -12.43
CA HIS A 75 23.82 5.98 -12.66
C HIS A 75 23.02 6.06 -11.34
N PRO A 76 21.95 6.88 -11.27
CA PRO A 76 21.11 6.96 -10.08
C PRO A 76 20.65 5.58 -9.61
N SER A 77 21.04 5.17 -8.40
CA SER A 77 20.86 3.81 -7.91
C SER A 77 20.05 3.80 -6.62
N VAL A 78 19.12 2.86 -6.45
CA VAL A 78 18.30 2.78 -5.23
C VAL A 78 19.13 2.18 -4.09
N LEU A 79 19.10 2.85 -2.94
CA LEU A 79 19.74 2.46 -1.69
C LEU A 79 18.69 1.83 -0.76
N LYS A 80 18.85 0.55 -0.45
CA LYS A 80 17.94 -0.25 0.39
C LYS A 80 18.40 -0.28 1.86
N PHE A 81 17.56 -0.82 2.72
CA PHE A 81 17.91 -1.10 4.11
C PHE A 81 19.10 -2.07 4.20
N GLU A 82 20.05 -1.78 5.08
CA GLU A 82 21.34 -2.47 5.26
C GLU A 82 22.34 -2.41 4.10
N ASP A 83 22.01 -1.76 2.99
CA ASP A 83 22.96 -1.59 1.89
C ASP A 83 24.22 -0.85 2.36
N GLU A 84 25.36 -1.33 1.87
CA GLU A 84 26.66 -0.75 2.15
C GLU A 84 27.08 0.17 1.00
N LEU A 85 27.16 1.47 1.31
CA LEU A 85 27.67 2.50 0.41
C LEU A 85 29.11 2.86 0.78
N VAL A 86 30.05 2.56 -0.09
CA VAL A 86 31.47 2.84 0.07
C VAL A 86 31.88 4.10 -0.68
N ILE A 87 32.52 5.02 0.04
CA ILE A 87 33.02 6.31 -0.47
C ILE A 87 34.44 6.51 0.05
N GLY A 88 35.45 6.26 -0.80
CA GLY A 88 36.84 6.28 -0.34
C GLY A 88 37.09 5.25 0.77
N PRO A 89 37.69 5.62 1.94
CA PRO A 89 37.89 4.69 3.05
C PRO A 89 36.66 4.52 3.95
N TYR A 90 35.54 5.17 3.63
CA TYR A 90 34.34 5.16 4.45
C TYR A 90 33.33 4.13 3.93
N SER A 91 32.69 3.42 4.86
CA SER A 91 31.50 2.60 4.64
C SER A 91 30.32 3.25 5.35
N LEU A 92 29.24 3.47 4.61
CA LEU A 92 28.00 4.07 5.08
C LEU A 92 26.90 3.02 4.98
N ARG A 93 26.15 2.82 6.06
CA ARG A 93 24.95 1.97 6.07
C ARG A 93 23.73 2.80 6.42
N VAL A 94 22.65 2.61 5.67
CA VAL A 94 21.36 3.24 5.95
C VAL A 94 20.52 2.29 6.78
N GLN A 95 20.24 2.69 8.02
CA GLN A 95 19.57 1.85 9.02
C GLN A 95 18.12 2.27 9.28
N SER A 96 17.60 3.29 8.62
CA SER A 96 16.15 3.54 8.58
C SER A 96 15.82 4.68 7.61
N LEU A 97 14.65 4.59 6.96
CA LEU A 97 14.01 5.71 6.28
C LEU A 97 12.92 6.42 7.10
N VAL A 98 12.53 5.90 8.27
CA VAL A 98 11.58 6.57 9.20
C VAL A 98 11.99 6.38 10.67
N GLY A 99 11.87 7.44 11.46
CA GLY A 99 12.31 7.48 12.85
C GLY A 99 11.46 6.57 13.76
N GLN A 100 12.12 5.67 14.47
CA GLN A 100 11.56 5.03 15.65
C GLN A 100 11.69 5.93 16.88
N GLY A 101 10.66 5.91 17.72
CA GLY A 101 10.77 5.93 19.17
C GLY A 101 9.64 5.07 19.71
N ILE A 102 9.78 4.16 20.68
CA ILE A 102 10.83 3.94 21.67
C ILE A 102 10.78 2.44 22.02
N ALA A 103 11.91 1.76 22.04
CA ALA A 103 12.04 0.43 22.63
C ALA A 103 11.91 0.51 24.15
N GLN A 104 10.96 -0.23 24.73
CA GLN A 104 11.09 -0.75 26.09
C GLN A 104 10.74 -2.24 26.10
N ASP A 105 11.67 -3.01 26.65
CA ASP A 105 11.63 -4.45 26.86
C ASP A 105 10.30 -4.96 27.44
N ILE A 106 9.71 -5.97 26.78
CA ILE A 106 8.84 -6.94 27.44
C ILE A 106 9.39 -8.35 27.14
N PRO A 107 9.90 -9.08 28.15
CA PRO A 107 10.28 -10.48 27.98
C PRO A 107 9.04 -11.36 28.08
N GLY A 108 8.70 -12.08 27.01
CA GLY A 108 7.67 -13.11 27.07
C GLY A 108 7.24 -13.58 25.69
N GLY A 109 7.67 -14.78 25.29
CA GLY A 109 7.27 -15.41 24.04
C GLY A 109 5.75 -15.55 23.91
N VAL A 110 5.23 -15.18 22.75
CA VAL A 110 3.82 -15.37 22.41
C VAL A 110 3.63 -16.73 21.75
N VAL A 111 2.87 -17.59 22.44
CA VAL A 111 2.36 -18.86 21.96
C VAL A 111 1.16 -18.59 21.06
N LEU A 112 1.23 -19.01 19.79
CA LEU A 112 0.07 -19.09 18.90
C LEU A 112 -0.89 -20.17 19.42
N ASN A 113 -2.13 -19.80 19.72
CA ASN A 113 -3.18 -20.79 20.01
C ASN A 113 -4.41 -20.56 19.12
N PRO A 114 -4.88 -21.59 18.38
CA PRO A 114 -6.01 -21.46 17.48
C PRO A 114 -7.34 -21.71 18.20
N ARG A 115 -8.37 -20.93 17.81
CA ARG A 115 -9.83 -21.20 17.82
C ARG A 115 -10.64 -20.00 18.35
N LEU A 116 -11.36 -19.34 17.45
CA LEU A 116 -12.47 -18.45 17.77
C LEU A 116 -13.80 -19.23 17.70
N GLY A 117 -14.61 -19.06 18.74
CA GLY A 117 -15.96 -19.61 18.85
C GLY A 117 -17.01 -18.79 18.08
N ASN A 118 -18.03 -19.50 17.61
CA ASN A 118 -19.19 -19.02 16.89
C ASN A 118 -20.06 -18.00 17.66
N THR A 119 -20.59 -17.01 16.94
CA THR A 119 -22.01 -16.61 17.04
C THR A 119 -22.53 -16.14 15.67
N PRO A 120 -23.84 -16.31 15.36
CA PRO A 120 -24.34 -16.32 14.00
C PRO A 120 -25.12 -15.05 13.61
N SER A 121 -24.90 -14.54 12.40
CA SER A 121 -25.96 -13.96 11.56
C SER A 121 -25.53 -13.99 10.11
N SER A 122 -26.18 -14.85 9.36
CA SER A 122 -25.88 -15.25 7.99
C SER A 122 -26.61 -14.38 6.97
N THR A 123 -25.85 -13.78 6.04
CA THR A 123 -26.27 -13.64 4.64
C THR A 123 -25.23 -14.41 3.82
N PRO A 124 -25.60 -15.48 3.08
CA PRO A 124 -24.65 -16.27 2.28
C PRO A 124 -24.14 -15.41 1.12
N GLY A 125 -22.99 -14.77 1.32
CA GLY A 125 -22.36 -13.83 0.37
C GLY A 125 -21.48 -12.78 1.06
N GLN A 126 -21.81 -12.38 2.29
CA GLN A 126 -21.04 -11.40 3.07
C GLN A 126 -19.83 -12.00 3.82
N THR A 127 -19.69 -13.33 3.82
CA THR A 127 -18.85 -14.06 4.78
C THR A 127 -17.34 -14.00 4.46
N ALA A 128 -16.93 -13.73 3.21
CA ALA A 128 -15.52 -13.82 2.83
C ALA A 128 -14.69 -12.57 3.16
N LEU A 129 -15.25 -11.36 2.98
CA LEU A 129 -14.54 -10.11 3.28
C LEU A 129 -14.41 -9.86 4.80
N ILE A 130 -15.45 -10.15 5.59
CA ILE A 130 -15.53 -9.72 7.00
C ILE A 130 -14.58 -10.50 7.93
N GLN A 131 -14.17 -11.72 7.57
CA GLN A 131 -13.32 -12.53 8.44
C GLN A 131 -11.85 -12.07 8.45
N GLY A 132 -11.37 -11.45 7.37
CA GLY A 132 -9.99 -10.97 7.22
C GLY A 132 -9.76 -9.49 7.58
N LEU A 133 -10.81 -8.66 7.65
CA LEU A 133 -10.65 -7.23 7.95
C LEU A 133 -10.23 -6.99 9.42
N SER A 134 -9.30 -6.06 9.59
CA SER A 134 -8.90 -5.53 10.90
C SER A 134 -10.09 -4.90 11.64
N SER A 135 -9.94 -4.71 12.96
CA SER A 135 -10.97 -4.04 13.77
C SER A 135 -11.27 -2.62 13.29
N LEU A 136 -10.26 -1.93 12.74
CA LEU A 136 -10.38 -0.60 12.17
C LEU A 136 -11.18 -0.59 10.86
N GLU A 137 -10.84 -1.49 9.95
CA GLU A 137 -11.53 -1.59 8.66
C GLU A 137 -13.00 -1.98 8.82
N LYS A 138 -13.31 -2.86 9.80
CA LYS A 138 -14.69 -3.19 10.15
C LYS A 138 -15.50 -1.95 10.52
N ARG A 139 -14.96 -1.06 11.37
CA ARG A 139 -15.63 0.22 11.73
C ARG A 139 -15.85 1.12 10.51
N ARG A 140 -14.86 1.21 9.62
CA ARG A 140 -14.98 1.98 8.36
C ARG A 140 -16.09 1.39 7.47
N GLN A 141 -16.14 0.07 7.30
CA GLN A 141 -17.16 -0.60 6.48
C GLN A 141 -18.57 -0.46 7.06
N GLU A 142 -18.75 -0.61 8.37
CA GLU A 142 -20.06 -0.43 9.02
C GLU A 142 -20.70 0.93 8.70
N LEU A 143 -19.90 2.00 8.73
CA LEU A 143 -20.39 3.35 8.41
C LEU A 143 -20.71 3.52 6.91
N ARG A 144 -19.91 2.94 6.02
CA ARG A 144 -20.16 2.99 4.57
C ARG A 144 -21.42 2.21 4.19
N TRP A 145 -21.64 1.05 4.81
CA TRP A 145 -22.91 0.32 4.68
C TRP A 145 -24.10 1.10 5.23
N LEU A 146 -23.94 1.75 6.39
CA LEU A 146 -24.98 2.62 6.96
C LEU A 146 -25.34 3.78 6.02
N MET A 147 -24.36 4.35 5.30
CA MET A 147 -24.60 5.42 4.33
C MET A 147 -25.41 4.96 3.12
N ARG A 148 -25.20 3.71 2.68
CA ARG A 148 -25.90 3.08 1.55
C ARG A 148 -27.31 2.60 1.93
N GLU A 149 -27.44 1.93 3.08
CA GLU A 149 -28.69 1.29 3.54
C GLU A 149 -29.03 1.68 4.99
N PRO A 150 -29.56 2.89 5.23
CA PRO A 150 -29.76 3.42 6.59
C PRO A 150 -30.79 2.65 7.42
N THR A 151 -31.81 2.11 6.76
CA THR A 151 -32.96 1.46 7.39
C THR A 151 -32.63 0.08 7.98
N ALA A 152 -31.46 -0.47 7.65
CA ALA A 152 -31.04 -1.79 8.10
C ALA A 152 -30.40 -1.80 9.51
N HIS A 153 -30.08 -0.63 10.09
CA HIS A 153 -29.24 -0.56 11.29
C HIS A 153 -29.99 -0.08 12.55
N PRO A 154 -30.14 -0.91 13.61
CA PRO A 154 -30.96 -0.57 14.78
C PRO A 154 -30.33 0.46 15.75
N ARG A 155 -29.10 0.92 15.50
CA ARG A 155 -28.33 1.81 16.40
C ARG A 155 -27.52 2.90 15.67
N VAL A 156 -28.16 3.62 14.75
CA VAL A 156 -27.53 4.69 13.95
C VAL A 156 -26.83 5.74 14.84
N ASP A 157 -27.54 6.31 15.81
CA ASP A 157 -27.01 7.36 16.70
C ASP A 157 -25.76 6.92 17.47
N GLY A 158 -25.77 5.70 18.01
CA GLY A 158 -24.65 5.16 18.78
C GLY A 158 -23.40 5.01 17.91
N LEU A 159 -23.59 4.50 16.68
CA LEU A 159 -22.49 4.31 15.73
C LEU A 159 -21.90 5.65 15.28
N LEU A 160 -22.74 6.65 14.95
CA LEU A 160 -22.28 7.98 14.57
C LEU A 160 -21.51 8.67 15.70
N ARG A 161 -22.02 8.60 16.94
CA ARG A 161 -21.32 9.20 18.11
C ARG A 161 -19.98 8.53 18.38
N ALA A 162 -19.88 7.21 18.20
CA ALA A 162 -18.63 6.48 18.33
C ALA A 162 -17.65 6.89 17.23
N ALA A 163 -18.10 6.91 15.96
CA ALA A 163 -17.27 7.27 14.81
C ALA A 163 -16.71 8.70 14.90
N LEU A 164 -17.52 9.67 15.31
CA LEU A 164 -17.09 11.07 15.45
C LEU A 164 -16.10 11.30 16.60
N ARG A 165 -15.90 10.31 17.47
CA ARG A 165 -14.94 10.33 18.59
C ARG A 165 -13.79 9.33 18.41
N ASP A 166 -13.72 8.64 17.27
CA ASP A 166 -12.70 7.64 17.01
C ASP A 166 -11.30 8.28 17.02
N ALA A 167 -10.24 7.51 17.27
CA ALA A 167 -8.88 8.04 17.14
C ALA A 167 -8.50 8.19 15.65
N ASP A 168 -9.09 7.35 14.78
CA ASP A 168 -8.78 7.33 13.36
C ASP A 168 -9.50 8.44 12.57
N LEU A 169 -8.71 9.22 11.83
CA LEU A 169 -9.21 10.32 11.01
C LEU A 169 -10.19 9.84 9.93
N GLU A 170 -9.93 8.70 9.29
CA GLU A 170 -10.79 8.19 8.23
C GLU A 170 -12.16 7.77 8.76
N VAL A 171 -12.21 7.09 9.92
CA VAL A 171 -13.46 6.76 10.62
C VAL A 171 -14.28 8.04 10.92
N ARG A 172 -13.63 9.11 11.40
CA ARG A 172 -14.32 10.39 11.67
C ARG A 172 -14.87 11.03 10.40
N LEU A 173 -14.09 11.06 9.32
CA LEU A 173 -14.51 11.62 8.04
C LEU A 173 -15.70 10.85 7.47
N THR A 174 -15.63 9.51 7.44
CA THR A 174 -16.75 8.66 7.03
C THR A 174 -17.97 8.87 7.94
N GLY A 175 -17.77 8.99 9.26
CA GLY A 175 -18.85 9.30 10.22
C GLY A 175 -19.52 10.65 9.95
N ALA A 176 -18.74 11.69 9.64
CA ALA A 176 -19.25 13.01 9.29
C ALA A 176 -20.04 12.99 7.97
N LEU A 177 -19.52 12.31 6.95
CA LEU A 177 -20.24 12.12 5.68
C LEU A 177 -21.55 11.32 5.88
N THR A 178 -21.52 10.32 6.75
CA THR A 178 -22.72 9.52 7.08
C THR A 178 -23.76 10.39 7.80
N ALA A 179 -23.34 11.18 8.79
CA ALA A 179 -24.22 12.13 9.47
C ALA A 179 -24.83 13.16 8.49
N ALA A 180 -24.05 13.66 7.53
CA ALA A 180 -24.54 14.54 6.47
C ALA A 180 -25.58 13.85 5.58
N ARG A 181 -25.28 12.63 5.09
CA ARG A 181 -26.19 11.85 4.24
C ARG A 181 -27.53 11.55 4.92
N LEU A 182 -27.48 11.23 6.22
CA LEU A 182 -28.66 10.95 7.04
C LEU A 182 -29.35 12.21 7.58
N ARG A 183 -28.78 13.40 7.33
CA ARG A 183 -29.22 14.68 7.92
C ARG A 183 -29.34 14.63 9.45
N ALA A 184 -28.42 13.92 10.12
CA ALA A 184 -28.36 13.72 11.56
C ALA A 184 -27.88 14.98 12.29
N ARG A 185 -28.75 15.99 12.40
CA ARG A 185 -28.42 17.32 12.97
C ARG A 185 -28.04 17.28 14.44
N GLU A 186 -28.54 16.30 15.16
CA GLU A 186 -28.19 16.01 16.55
C GLU A 186 -26.70 15.70 16.74
N MET A 187 -25.96 15.38 15.67
CA MET A 187 -24.49 15.22 15.69
C MET A 187 -23.73 16.54 15.58
N LEU A 188 -24.39 17.65 15.23
CA LEU A 188 -23.74 18.95 15.01
C LEU A 188 -22.90 19.44 16.20
N PRO A 189 -23.35 19.33 17.47
CA PRO A 189 -22.51 19.74 18.60
C PRO A 189 -21.20 18.94 18.68
N LEU A 190 -21.23 17.64 18.37
CA LEU A 190 -20.03 16.79 18.37
C LEU A 190 -19.07 17.16 17.24
N LEU A 191 -19.60 17.42 16.03
CA LEU A 191 -18.80 17.85 14.89
C LEU A 191 -18.10 19.20 15.17
N GLN A 192 -18.80 20.14 15.79
CA GLN A 192 -18.28 21.47 16.11
C GLN A 192 -17.25 21.45 17.24
N SER A 193 -17.41 20.57 18.22
CA SER A 193 -16.46 20.43 19.34
C SER A 193 -15.34 19.43 19.07
N SER A 194 -15.25 18.88 17.86
CA SER A 194 -14.28 17.84 17.51
C SER A 194 -12.87 18.40 17.34
N ASP A 195 -11.87 17.62 17.74
CA ASP A 195 -10.45 17.82 17.47
C ASP A 195 -10.01 17.31 16.08
N THR A 196 -10.95 16.92 15.20
CA THR A 196 -10.62 16.50 13.81
C THR A 196 -9.75 17.50 13.04
N PRO A 197 -9.93 18.84 13.16
CA PRO A 197 -9.02 19.80 12.51
C PRO A 197 -7.55 19.67 12.94
N THR A 198 -7.29 19.15 14.14
CA THR A 198 -5.94 18.84 14.62
C THR A 198 -5.41 17.56 13.97
N LEU A 199 -6.21 16.49 13.92
CA LEU A 199 -5.83 15.24 13.24
C LEU A 199 -5.56 15.44 11.75
N LEU A 200 -6.27 16.37 11.10
CA LEU A 200 -6.03 16.73 9.70
C LEU A 200 -4.62 17.29 9.46
N GLN A 201 -3.93 17.80 10.49
CA GLN A 201 -2.54 18.27 10.35
C GLN A 201 -1.54 17.13 10.12
N GLU A 202 -1.91 15.89 10.44
CA GLU A 202 -1.12 14.68 10.19
C GLU A 202 -1.17 14.24 8.72
N VAL A 203 -2.09 14.79 7.91
CA VAL A 203 -2.16 14.50 6.48
C VAL A 203 -1.01 15.23 5.77
N ASP A 204 -0.02 14.49 5.29
CA ASP A 204 1.19 15.05 4.68
C ASP A 204 0.94 15.92 3.44
N GLU A 205 0.01 15.50 2.57
CA GLU A 205 -0.23 16.18 1.29
C GLU A 205 -1.07 17.47 1.48
N PRO A 206 -0.52 18.67 1.24
CA PRO A 206 -1.19 19.93 1.60
C PRO A 206 -2.48 20.18 0.83
N ARG A 207 -2.56 19.75 -0.44
CA ARG A 207 -3.77 19.91 -1.26
C ARG A 207 -4.92 19.07 -0.72
N GLU A 208 -4.61 17.85 -0.30
CA GLU A 208 -5.56 16.92 0.27
C GLU A 208 -6.00 17.35 1.66
N ARG A 209 -5.07 17.76 2.52
CA ARG A 209 -5.39 18.34 3.83
C ARG A 209 -6.43 19.46 3.70
N ARG A 210 -6.19 20.41 2.78
CA ARG A 210 -7.12 21.51 2.50
C ARG A 210 -8.48 21.00 2.02
N PHE A 211 -8.51 20.00 1.15
CA PHE A 211 -9.75 19.42 0.66
C PHE A 211 -10.54 18.75 1.80
N LEU A 212 -9.89 17.96 2.65
CA LEU A 212 -10.50 17.28 3.78
C LEU A 212 -10.98 18.26 4.87
N GLU A 213 -10.23 19.33 5.15
CA GLU A 213 -10.68 20.43 6.01
C GLU A 213 -11.93 21.10 5.44
N GLN A 214 -11.92 21.44 4.15
CA GLN A 214 -13.10 22.02 3.48
C GLN A 214 -14.30 21.08 3.55
N LEU A 215 -14.08 19.78 3.36
CA LEU A 215 -15.11 18.75 3.47
C LEU A 215 -15.71 18.70 4.88
N TRP A 216 -14.86 18.69 5.91
CA TRP A 216 -15.29 18.68 7.31
C TRP A 216 -16.19 19.88 7.64
N TYR A 217 -15.74 21.10 7.32
CA TYR A 217 -16.53 22.31 7.53
C TYR A 217 -17.74 22.39 6.60
N GLY A 218 -17.63 21.83 5.40
CA GLY A 218 -18.72 21.69 4.43
C GLY A 218 -19.89 20.89 5.01
N VAL A 219 -19.60 19.75 5.66
CA VAL A 219 -20.58 18.93 6.38
C VAL A 219 -21.25 19.70 7.51
N ILE A 220 -20.48 20.41 8.35
CA ILE A 220 -21.02 21.21 9.46
C ILE A 220 -21.99 22.27 8.93
N ARG A 221 -21.58 23.02 7.91
CA ARG A 221 -22.39 24.04 7.27
C ARG A 221 -23.66 23.46 6.65
N TYR A 222 -23.56 22.31 5.98
CA TYR A 222 -24.70 21.62 5.39
C TYR A 222 -25.77 21.25 6.44
N LEU A 223 -25.34 20.70 7.58
CA LEU A 223 -26.25 20.33 8.65
C LEU A 223 -26.92 21.54 9.32
N GLN A 224 -26.26 22.71 9.32
CA GLN A 224 -26.77 23.98 9.83
C GLN A 224 -27.81 24.64 8.90
N GLU A 225 -27.49 24.80 7.61
CA GLU A 225 -28.18 25.74 6.71
C GLU A 225 -29.53 25.24 6.14
N ARG A 226 -29.93 24.00 6.42
CA ARG A 226 -31.16 23.36 5.86
C ARG A 226 -31.25 23.38 4.32
N ARG A 227 -30.15 23.62 3.59
CA ARG A 227 -30.12 23.64 2.13
C ARG A 227 -30.34 22.27 1.52
N ASN A 228 -30.83 22.24 0.28
CA ASN A 228 -30.85 21.01 -0.50
C ASN A 228 -29.55 20.86 -1.29
N PRO A 229 -28.93 19.66 -1.33
CA PRO A 229 -27.70 19.45 -2.07
C PRO A 229 -27.79 19.76 -3.58
N GLY A 230 -29.00 19.68 -4.15
CA GLY A 230 -29.26 19.95 -5.57
C GLY A 230 -29.51 21.42 -5.92
N ASP A 231 -29.47 22.33 -4.95
CA ASP A 231 -29.55 23.78 -5.24
C ASP A 231 -28.29 24.19 -6.02
N THR A 232 -28.42 24.99 -7.08
CA THR A 232 -27.33 25.28 -8.05
C THR A 232 -26.02 25.64 -7.36
N VAL A 233 -25.08 24.70 -7.38
CA VAL A 233 -23.71 24.88 -6.92
C VAL A 233 -22.94 25.63 -8.02
N PRO A 234 -22.24 26.73 -7.71
CA PRO A 234 -21.36 27.39 -8.67
C PRO A 234 -20.35 26.39 -9.25
N GLY A 235 -20.13 26.39 -10.57
CA GLY A 235 -19.25 25.41 -11.23
C GLY A 235 -17.78 25.40 -10.76
N ARG A 236 -17.36 26.37 -9.95
CA ARG A 236 -16.01 26.47 -9.33
C ARG A 236 -16.00 26.18 -7.82
N ASP A 237 -17.08 25.68 -7.24
CA ASP A 237 -17.10 25.32 -5.82
C ASP A 237 -16.19 24.09 -5.57
N PRO A 238 -15.13 24.19 -4.76
CA PRO A 238 -14.28 23.05 -4.43
C PRO A 238 -15.02 21.92 -3.70
N LEU A 239 -16.20 22.19 -3.13
CA LEU A 239 -17.05 21.19 -2.49
C LEU A 239 -18.10 20.58 -3.42
N ARG A 240 -18.07 20.87 -4.72
CA ARG A 240 -18.96 20.25 -5.71
C ARG A 240 -19.05 18.71 -5.55
N PRO A 241 -17.95 17.96 -5.39
CA PRO A 241 -18.01 16.52 -5.16
C PRO A 241 -18.80 16.12 -3.91
N LEU A 242 -18.68 16.87 -2.80
CA LEU A 242 -19.47 16.63 -1.58
C LEU A 242 -20.96 16.81 -1.85
N TRP A 243 -21.34 17.84 -2.60
CA TRP A 243 -22.75 18.10 -2.92
C TRP A 243 -23.34 17.00 -3.81
N GLN A 244 -22.58 16.52 -4.79
CA GLN A 244 -22.98 15.39 -5.64
C GLN A 244 -23.13 14.10 -4.81
N LEU A 245 -22.20 13.82 -3.90
CA LEU A 245 -22.33 12.70 -2.97
C LEU A 245 -23.63 12.79 -2.15
N LEU A 246 -23.93 13.96 -1.59
CA LEU A 246 -25.13 14.18 -0.79
C LEU A 246 -26.43 14.16 -1.61
N ALA A 247 -26.38 14.49 -2.90
CA ALA A 247 -27.48 14.32 -3.84
C ALA A 247 -27.64 12.86 -4.31
N GLY A 248 -26.57 12.06 -4.25
CA GLY A 248 -26.55 10.66 -4.69
C GLY A 248 -26.07 10.45 -6.12
N ASP A 249 -25.40 11.43 -6.71
CA ASP A 249 -24.92 11.45 -8.11
C ASP A 249 -23.42 11.79 -8.20
N LEU A 250 -22.62 11.32 -7.23
CA LEU A 250 -21.16 11.52 -7.23
C LEU A 250 -20.54 10.90 -8.50
N GLU A 251 -20.07 11.77 -9.39
CA GLU A 251 -19.30 11.40 -10.57
C GLU A 251 -17.81 11.39 -10.21
N VAL A 252 -17.16 10.23 -10.35
CA VAL A 252 -15.74 10.08 -10.06
C VAL A 252 -14.94 10.42 -11.31
N THR A 253 -14.22 11.54 -11.26
CA THR A 253 -13.49 12.11 -12.41
C THR A 253 -12.06 12.49 -12.08
N ASP A 254 -11.74 12.65 -10.80
CA ASP A 254 -10.44 13.10 -10.30
C ASP A 254 -10.13 12.48 -8.93
N SER A 255 -8.96 12.81 -8.38
CA SER A 255 -8.53 12.27 -7.09
C SER A 255 -9.42 12.68 -5.91
N ALA A 256 -10.10 13.84 -5.98
CA ALA A 256 -10.93 14.35 -4.90
C ALA A 256 -12.28 13.61 -4.84
N SER A 257 -12.91 13.44 -6.00
CA SER A 257 -14.11 12.64 -6.18
C SER A 257 -13.86 11.15 -5.93
N LEU A 258 -12.68 10.62 -6.29
CA LEU A 258 -12.29 9.24 -5.95
C LEU A 258 -12.09 9.05 -4.44
N LEU A 259 -11.43 9.99 -3.76
CA LEU A 259 -11.30 9.95 -2.30
C LEU A 259 -12.66 9.99 -1.61
N LEU A 260 -13.58 10.85 -2.07
CA LEU A 260 -14.95 10.87 -1.56
C LEU A 260 -15.69 9.56 -1.81
N HIS A 261 -15.52 8.99 -3.00
CA HIS A 261 -16.11 7.70 -3.34
C HIS A 261 -15.61 6.59 -2.40
N SER A 262 -14.30 6.50 -2.17
CA SER A 262 -13.72 5.49 -1.29
C SER A 262 -14.11 5.68 0.18
N LEU A 263 -14.30 6.92 0.65
CA LEU A 263 -14.76 7.22 2.01
C LEU A 263 -16.23 6.88 2.25
N SER A 264 -17.04 6.78 1.19
CA SER A 264 -18.51 6.66 1.27
C SER A 264 -19.06 5.34 0.73
N THR A 265 -18.28 4.61 -0.05
CA THR A 265 -18.73 3.39 -0.74
C THR A 265 -18.22 2.15 0.00
N PRO A 266 -19.11 1.23 0.41
CA PRO A 266 -18.68 -0.01 1.05
C PRO A 266 -17.94 -0.89 0.04
N LEU A 267 -17.01 -1.69 0.53
CA LEU A 267 -16.36 -2.73 -0.25
C LEU A 267 -17.38 -3.80 -0.62
N GLU A 268 -17.47 -4.11 -1.90
CA GLU A 268 -18.33 -5.18 -2.38
C GLU A 268 -17.54 -6.48 -2.51
N THR A 269 -18.06 -7.56 -1.92
CA THR A 269 -17.65 -8.92 -2.24
C THR A 269 -18.22 -9.29 -3.61
N GLY A 270 -17.37 -9.52 -4.59
CA GLY A 270 -17.81 -10.18 -5.81
C GLY A 270 -18.07 -11.68 -5.59
N PRO A 271 -18.57 -12.39 -6.62
CA PRO A 271 -18.80 -13.82 -6.54
C PRO A 271 -17.48 -14.60 -6.35
N GLY A 272 -17.57 -15.77 -5.73
CA GLY A 272 -16.47 -16.73 -5.70
C GLY A 272 -16.14 -17.30 -7.09
N PRO A 273 -15.04 -18.06 -7.23
CA PRO A 273 -14.68 -18.68 -8.50
C PRO A 273 -15.75 -19.69 -8.93
N THR A 274 -16.21 -19.60 -10.18
CA THR A 274 -17.20 -20.54 -10.75
C THR A 274 -16.63 -21.94 -10.90
N ALA A 275 -15.35 -22.03 -11.27
CA ALA A 275 -14.58 -23.26 -11.36
C ALA A 275 -13.13 -23.01 -10.91
N LEU A 276 -12.51 -24.02 -10.31
CA LEU A 276 -11.09 -23.96 -9.95
C LEU A 276 -10.25 -24.40 -11.15
N PRO A 277 -9.23 -23.62 -11.55
CA PRO A 277 -8.26 -24.04 -12.55
C PRO A 277 -7.61 -25.38 -12.16
N PRO A 278 -7.16 -26.18 -13.15
CA PRO A 278 -6.24 -27.28 -12.88
C PRO A 278 -5.08 -26.77 -12.00
N GLY A 279 -4.55 -27.58 -11.08
CA GLY A 279 -3.47 -27.14 -10.20
C GLY A 279 -3.88 -26.27 -9.00
N VAL A 280 -5.11 -25.74 -8.95
CA VAL A 280 -5.64 -25.07 -7.76
C VAL A 280 -6.49 -26.06 -6.93
N VAL A 281 -6.40 -25.96 -5.61
CA VAL A 281 -7.23 -26.71 -4.66
C VAL A 281 -7.80 -25.77 -3.60
N GLU A 282 -8.98 -26.10 -3.09
CA GLU A 282 -9.60 -25.40 -1.97
C GLU A 282 -9.55 -26.29 -0.73
N GLU A 283 -8.99 -25.77 0.36
CA GLU A 283 -8.90 -26.44 1.66
C GLU A 283 -9.39 -25.46 2.74
N GLY A 284 -10.53 -25.76 3.37
CA GLY A 284 -11.05 -24.93 4.47
C GLY A 284 -11.46 -23.51 4.06
N GLY A 285 -11.88 -23.29 2.81
CA GLY A 285 -12.25 -21.97 2.27
C GLY A 285 -11.05 -21.11 1.84
N LEU A 286 -9.84 -21.65 1.88
CA LEU A 286 -8.62 -21.05 1.36
C LEU A 286 -8.16 -21.78 0.10
N TYR A 287 -7.49 -21.08 -0.79
CA TYR A 287 -7.01 -21.61 -2.06
C TYR A 287 -5.51 -21.84 -2.02
N PHE A 288 -5.05 -22.93 -2.63
CA PHE A 288 -3.63 -23.27 -2.68
C PHE A 288 -3.27 -23.83 -4.06
N LEU A 289 -2.01 -23.64 -4.45
CA LEU A 289 -1.39 -24.44 -5.48
C LEU A 289 -1.21 -25.88 -4.99
N ARG A 290 -1.62 -26.85 -5.81
CA ARG A 290 -1.77 -28.26 -5.43
C ARG A 290 -0.46 -28.90 -5.00
N ARG A 291 0.65 -28.62 -5.69
CA ARG A 291 1.93 -29.30 -5.46
C ARG A 291 2.84 -28.51 -4.51
N SER A 292 3.06 -27.24 -4.81
CA SER A 292 3.91 -26.35 -4.00
C SER A 292 3.26 -25.98 -2.66
N GLY A 293 1.92 -25.93 -2.60
CA GLY A 293 1.18 -25.50 -1.41
C GLY A 293 1.11 -23.99 -1.23
N VAL A 294 1.48 -23.19 -2.24
CA VAL A 294 1.47 -21.73 -2.14
C VAL A 294 0.05 -21.22 -1.92
N PRO A 295 -0.20 -20.37 -0.90
CA PRO A 295 -1.51 -19.77 -0.67
C PRO A 295 -1.87 -18.79 -1.78
N LEU A 296 -3.11 -18.92 -2.26
CA LEU A 296 -3.72 -18.08 -3.29
C LEU A 296 -4.90 -17.33 -2.70
N GLN A 297 -5.17 -16.16 -3.26
CA GLN A 297 -6.32 -15.34 -2.95
C GLN A 297 -7.15 -15.10 -4.20
N TRP A 298 -8.47 -15.28 -4.09
CA TRP A 298 -9.40 -14.98 -5.18
C TRP A 298 -9.76 -13.50 -5.19
N VAL A 299 -9.56 -12.86 -6.33
CA VAL A 299 -10.02 -11.50 -6.64
C VAL A 299 -11.19 -11.61 -7.61
N ALA A 300 -12.36 -11.17 -7.18
CA ALA A 300 -13.60 -11.43 -7.89
C ALA A 300 -13.79 -10.54 -9.15
N PRO A 301 -14.54 -11.02 -10.17
CA PRO A 301 -14.84 -10.24 -11.38
C PRO A 301 -15.89 -9.16 -11.09
N ILE A 302 -15.46 -8.07 -10.48
CA ILE A 302 -16.31 -6.97 -10.08
C ILE A 302 -15.79 -5.65 -10.65
N GLU A 303 -16.73 -4.73 -10.88
CA GLU A 303 -16.39 -3.39 -11.31
C GLU A 303 -15.67 -2.65 -10.18
N HIS A 304 -14.61 -1.92 -10.53
CA HIS A 304 -13.79 -1.21 -9.57
C HIS A 304 -13.16 0.04 -10.17
N TRP A 305 -12.66 0.88 -9.29
CA TRP A 305 -11.91 2.09 -9.65
C TRP A 305 -10.41 1.86 -9.58
N LEU A 306 -9.74 2.23 -10.67
CA LEU A 306 -8.29 2.34 -10.76
C LEU A 306 -7.87 3.80 -10.89
N GLY A 307 -6.65 4.09 -10.47
CA GLY A 307 -5.89 5.21 -10.98
C GLY A 307 -5.19 6.11 -9.95
N ALA A 308 -4.09 6.69 -10.44
CA ALA A 308 -3.85 8.13 -10.50
C ALA A 308 -4.64 8.74 -11.67
N PRO A 309 -4.86 10.06 -11.70
CA PRO A 309 -5.53 10.74 -12.81
C PRO A 309 -4.91 10.40 -14.20
N PRO A 310 -5.73 10.08 -15.22
CA PRO A 310 -7.18 9.99 -15.18
C PRO A 310 -7.67 8.73 -14.45
N VAL A 311 -8.63 8.92 -13.53
CA VAL A 311 -9.29 7.82 -12.81
C VAL A 311 -10.11 7.00 -13.80
N ARG A 312 -10.00 5.67 -13.75
CA ARG A 312 -10.67 4.74 -14.68
C ARG A 312 -11.60 3.81 -13.92
N ARG A 313 -12.79 3.59 -14.46
CA ARG A 313 -13.69 2.52 -14.03
C ARG A 313 -13.49 1.32 -14.94
N VAL A 314 -13.15 0.18 -14.37
CA VAL A 314 -12.86 -1.04 -15.13
C VAL A 314 -13.55 -2.24 -14.49
N ARG A 315 -13.65 -3.32 -15.24
CA ARG A 315 -14.10 -4.62 -14.75
C ARG A 315 -13.04 -5.64 -15.14
N SER A 316 -12.33 -6.14 -14.14
CA SER A 316 -11.38 -7.24 -14.35
C SER A 316 -12.16 -8.55 -14.43
N GLU A 317 -11.64 -9.48 -15.23
CA GLU A 317 -11.99 -10.89 -15.08
C GLU A 317 -11.53 -11.37 -13.69
N GLY A 318 -12.18 -12.40 -13.16
CA GLY A 318 -11.78 -12.94 -11.86
C GLY A 318 -10.41 -13.60 -11.99
N PHE A 319 -9.58 -13.53 -10.96
CA PHE A 319 -8.25 -14.15 -10.98
C PHE A 319 -7.82 -14.59 -9.59
N PHE A 320 -6.92 -15.56 -9.55
CA PHE A 320 -6.18 -15.89 -8.33
C PHE A 320 -4.86 -15.12 -8.34
N VAL A 321 -4.47 -14.61 -7.18
CA VAL A 321 -3.17 -13.99 -6.95
C VAL A 321 -2.46 -14.70 -5.80
N ALA A 322 -1.14 -14.83 -5.87
CA ALA A 322 -0.37 -15.33 -4.73
C ALA A 322 -0.59 -14.41 -3.52
N ARG A 323 -0.93 -14.98 -2.37
CA ARG A 323 -1.27 -14.22 -1.16
C ARG A 323 -0.08 -13.41 -0.62
N VAL A 324 1.12 -13.97 -0.74
CA VAL A 324 2.41 -13.33 -0.42
C VAL A 324 3.31 -13.34 -1.66
N PRO A 325 4.34 -12.49 -1.75
CA PRO A 325 5.35 -12.59 -2.80
C PRO A 325 6.08 -13.94 -2.73
N MET A 326 6.62 -14.39 -3.85
CA MET A 326 7.47 -15.59 -3.91
C MET A 326 8.69 -15.40 -3.00
N ASP A 327 8.95 -16.40 -2.17
CA ASP A 327 10.12 -16.46 -1.31
C ASP A 327 11.29 -17.25 -1.96
N ARG A 328 12.48 -17.08 -1.39
CA ARG A 328 13.71 -17.76 -1.84
C ARG A 328 13.62 -19.29 -1.72
N PRO A 329 13.07 -19.89 -0.64
CA PRO A 329 12.88 -21.34 -0.56
C PRO A 329 12.06 -21.90 -1.73
N LEU A 330 10.94 -21.26 -2.08
CA LEU A 330 10.08 -21.66 -3.19
C LEU A 330 10.78 -21.50 -4.53
N ALA A 331 11.44 -20.36 -4.77
CA ALA A 331 12.18 -20.14 -6.01
C ALA A 331 13.27 -21.21 -6.22
N LYS A 332 13.96 -21.62 -5.15
CA LYS A 332 14.96 -22.71 -5.19
C LYS A 332 14.32 -24.06 -5.50
N TRP A 333 13.18 -24.35 -4.89
CA TRP A 333 12.43 -25.59 -5.13
C TRP A 333 11.89 -25.68 -6.56
N VAL A 334 11.45 -24.57 -7.16
CA VAL A 334 11.01 -24.54 -8.56
C VAL A 334 12.12 -25.00 -9.50
N GLY A 335 13.38 -24.63 -9.21
CA GLY A 335 14.54 -25.11 -9.97
C GLY A 335 14.89 -26.59 -9.72
N GLN A 336 14.51 -27.16 -8.58
CA GLN A 336 14.76 -28.56 -8.22
C GLN A 336 13.55 -29.16 -7.46
N PRO A 337 12.45 -29.50 -8.16
CA PRO A 337 11.21 -29.90 -7.51
C PRO A 337 11.39 -31.22 -6.76
N GLN A 338 11.19 -31.18 -5.45
CA GLN A 338 11.21 -32.36 -4.59
C GLN A 338 9.78 -32.78 -4.24
N PRO A 339 9.55 -34.07 -3.90
CA PRO A 339 8.21 -34.58 -3.59
C PRO A 339 7.58 -34.02 -2.30
N VAL A 340 8.28 -33.14 -1.57
CA VAL A 340 7.83 -32.55 -0.31
C VAL A 340 7.41 -31.09 -0.54
N ARG A 341 6.35 -30.64 0.16
CA ARG A 341 5.92 -29.24 0.19
C ARG A 341 7.06 -28.34 0.69
N VAL A 342 7.15 -27.14 0.11
CA VAL A 342 8.12 -26.12 0.54
C VAL A 342 7.62 -25.47 1.82
N VAL A 343 8.50 -25.30 2.80
CA VAL A 343 8.23 -24.43 3.95
C VAL A 343 8.49 -23.00 3.52
N SER A 344 7.43 -22.21 3.44
CA SER A 344 7.50 -20.81 3.03
C SER A 344 8.04 -19.94 4.17
N ASP A 345 8.88 -18.96 3.81
CA ASP A 345 9.46 -17.96 4.72
C ASP A 345 9.39 -16.59 4.03
N HIS A 346 8.37 -15.81 4.38
CA HIS A 346 8.05 -14.52 3.75
C HIS A 346 9.05 -13.41 4.12
N GLU A 347 9.87 -13.59 5.16
CA GLU A 347 10.99 -12.69 5.45
C GLU A 347 12.12 -12.83 4.40
N GLN A 348 12.14 -13.94 3.67
CA GLN A 348 13.12 -14.23 2.62
C GLN A 348 12.53 -14.04 1.22
N VAL A 349 12.00 -12.85 0.94
CA VAL A 349 11.45 -12.53 -0.40
C VAL A 349 12.50 -12.77 -1.50
N TRP A 350 12.08 -13.45 -2.57
CA TRP A 350 12.90 -13.63 -3.76
C TRP A 350 12.95 -12.32 -4.55
N LEU A 351 14.15 -11.94 -5.01
CA LEU A 351 14.37 -10.78 -5.85
C LEU A 351 15.16 -11.20 -7.08
N GLY A 352 14.75 -10.73 -8.25
CA GLY A 352 15.46 -10.96 -9.49
C GLY A 352 14.91 -10.13 -10.65
N SER A 353 15.49 -10.32 -11.82
CA SER A 353 15.08 -9.64 -13.05
C SER A 353 13.70 -10.09 -13.52
N CYS A 354 13.04 -9.27 -14.34
CA CYS A 354 11.75 -9.62 -14.93
C CYS A 354 11.83 -10.94 -15.74
N LYS A 355 12.90 -11.13 -16.51
CA LYS A 355 13.15 -12.37 -17.29
C LYS A 355 13.28 -13.61 -16.40
N GLU A 356 13.86 -13.47 -15.22
CA GLU A 356 13.93 -14.56 -14.24
C GLU A 356 12.57 -14.83 -13.60
N ALA A 357 11.81 -13.78 -13.29
CA ALA A 357 10.47 -13.90 -12.73
C ALA A 357 9.51 -14.61 -13.72
N GLU A 358 9.57 -14.26 -15.01
CA GLU A 358 8.83 -14.95 -16.09
C GLU A 358 9.23 -16.42 -16.22
N ARG A 359 10.53 -16.72 -16.12
CA ARG A 359 11.03 -18.10 -16.15
C ARG A 359 10.51 -18.91 -14.95
N LEU A 360 10.52 -18.34 -13.75
CA LEU A 360 9.97 -18.98 -12.55
C LEU A 360 8.47 -19.22 -12.69
N CYS A 361 7.71 -18.28 -13.23
CA CYS A 361 6.30 -18.46 -13.56
C CYS A 361 6.10 -19.64 -14.53
N ALA A 362 6.88 -19.71 -15.61
CA ALA A 362 6.79 -20.80 -16.59
C ALA A 362 7.11 -22.17 -15.98
N GLN A 363 8.17 -22.27 -15.18
CA GLN A 363 8.55 -23.51 -14.50
C GLN A 363 7.50 -23.94 -13.46
N LEU A 364 7.01 -23.00 -12.66
CA LEU A 364 5.93 -23.29 -11.70
C LEU A 364 4.63 -23.71 -12.42
N SER A 365 4.40 -23.19 -13.63
CA SER A 365 3.25 -23.59 -14.46
C SER A 365 3.32 -25.05 -14.89
N GLU A 366 4.48 -25.52 -15.31
CA GLU A 366 4.70 -26.93 -15.65
C GLU A 366 4.52 -27.85 -14.43
N ILE A 367 5.00 -27.41 -13.27
CA ILE A 367 4.89 -28.15 -12.02
C ILE A 367 3.42 -28.28 -11.61
N GLU A 368 2.67 -27.18 -11.58
CA GLU A 368 1.29 -27.16 -11.07
C GLU A 368 0.27 -27.64 -12.10
N GLY A 369 0.62 -27.60 -13.38
CA GLY A 369 -0.31 -27.89 -14.49
C GLY A 369 -1.32 -26.77 -14.71
N VAL A 370 -0.95 -25.52 -14.43
CA VAL A 370 -1.77 -24.31 -14.58
C VAL A 370 -0.92 -23.18 -15.12
N THR A 371 -1.49 -22.23 -15.87
CA THR A 371 -0.72 -21.08 -16.36
C THR A 371 -0.59 -20.01 -15.28
N LEU A 372 0.62 -19.82 -14.76
CA LEU A 372 0.99 -18.70 -13.90
C LEU A 372 1.74 -17.64 -14.71
N ARG A 373 1.48 -16.37 -14.40
CA ARG A 373 2.15 -15.23 -15.04
C ARG A 373 2.31 -14.07 -14.06
N LEU A 374 3.08 -13.06 -14.45
CA LEU A 374 3.07 -11.77 -13.78
C LEU A 374 1.65 -11.16 -13.83
N PRO A 375 1.25 -10.37 -12.82
CA PRO A 375 0.04 -9.56 -12.88
C PRO A 375 0.22 -8.39 -13.84
N THR A 376 -0.88 -7.97 -14.45
CA THR A 376 -0.95 -6.63 -15.03
C THR A 376 -0.91 -5.58 -13.92
N ALA A 377 -0.51 -4.34 -14.24
CA ALA A 377 -0.55 -3.24 -13.28
C ALA A 377 -1.98 -3.00 -12.72
N ASP A 378 -3.00 -3.20 -13.56
CA ASP A 378 -4.42 -3.07 -13.20
C ASP A 378 -4.87 -4.20 -12.24
N GLU A 379 -4.49 -5.46 -12.51
CA GLU A 379 -4.76 -6.59 -11.61
C GLU A 379 -4.08 -6.42 -10.25
N TRP A 380 -2.81 -5.99 -10.25
CA TRP A 380 -2.07 -5.73 -9.02
C TRP A 380 -2.74 -4.62 -8.20
N GLU A 381 -3.12 -3.53 -8.86
CA GLU A 381 -3.82 -2.41 -8.22
C GLU A 381 -5.15 -2.84 -7.59
N MET A 382 -5.93 -3.63 -8.33
CA MET A 382 -7.21 -4.16 -7.84
C MET A 382 -7.02 -5.10 -6.65
N ALA A 383 -6.02 -5.98 -6.71
CA ALA A 383 -5.65 -6.86 -5.60
C ALA A 383 -5.22 -6.07 -4.37
N ALA A 384 -4.61 -4.89 -4.56
CA ALA A 384 -4.18 -4.02 -3.48
C ALA A 384 -5.30 -3.17 -2.89
N ARG A 385 -6.13 -2.53 -3.72
CA ARG A 385 -7.06 -1.47 -3.27
C ARG A 385 -8.47 -1.99 -3.00
N GLY A 386 -8.87 -3.11 -3.56
CA GLY A 386 -10.29 -3.47 -3.56
C GLY A 386 -11.11 -2.64 -4.55
N THR A 387 -12.43 -2.62 -4.37
CA THR A 387 -13.37 -2.09 -5.37
C THR A 387 -13.52 -0.57 -5.38
N ASP A 388 -13.16 0.08 -4.27
CA ASP A 388 -13.52 1.47 -3.97
C ASP A 388 -12.44 2.48 -4.36
N GLY A 389 -11.29 2.03 -4.86
CA GLY A 389 -10.17 2.90 -5.24
C GLY A 389 -9.58 3.66 -4.05
N ARG A 390 -9.57 3.10 -2.84
CA ARG A 390 -8.77 3.59 -1.69
C ARG A 390 -7.29 3.70 -2.00
N ARG A 391 -6.49 4.37 -1.17
CA ARG A 391 -5.09 4.65 -1.50
C ARG A 391 -4.10 3.54 -1.20
N TYR A 392 -4.31 2.89 -0.08
CA TYR A 392 -3.52 1.84 0.49
C TYR A 392 -4.43 0.64 0.74
N PRO A 393 -3.89 -0.57 0.92
CA PRO A 393 -4.70 -1.76 1.18
C PRO A 393 -5.70 -1.55 2.35
N TRP A 394 -5.24 -0.91 3.42
CA TRP A 394 -6.01 -0.63 4.62
C TRP A 394 -6.96 0.58 4.53
N GLY A 395 -6.81 1.49 3.55
CA GLY A 395 -7.63 2.70 3.46
C GLY A 395 -6.99 3.87 2.73
N ASN A 396 -7.34 5.09 3.13
CA ASN A 396 -6.87 6.32 2.50
C ASN A 396 -5.77 7.03 3.29
N MET A 397 -5.69 6.77 4.60
CA MET A 397 -4.68 7.35 5.48
C MET A 397 -3.47 6.44 5.64
N PRO A 398 -2.25 6.99 5.81
CA PRO A 398 -1.09 6.20 6.21
C PRO A 398 -1.32 5.56 7.59
N GLN A 399 -0.64 4.45 7.87
CA GLN A 399 -0.69 3.72 9.14
C GLN A 399 0.72 3.28 9.51
N GLU A 400 1.03 3.23 10.81
CA GLU A 400 2.35 2.84 11.31
C GLU A 400 2.58 1.32 11.19
N ASP A 401 1.59 0.50 11.52
CA ASP A 401 1.66 -0.97 11.47
C ASP A 401 1.30 -1.54 10.08
N TRP A 402 1.70 -0.84 9.02
CA TRP A 402 1.29 -1.18 7.64
C TRP A 402 1.78 -2.56 7.17
N GLU A 403 2.87 -3.08 7.75
CA GLU A 403 3.46 -4.38 7.44
C GLU A 403 2.51 -5.55 7.71
N GLU A 404 1.61 -5.38 8.67
CA GLU A 404 0.61 -6.38 9.08
C GLU A 404 -0.73 -6.23 8.32
N CYS A 405 -0.85 -5.20 7.48
CA CYS A 405 -2.11 -4.86 6.83
C CYS A 405 -2.30 -5.60 5.50
N SER A 406 -3.12 -6.65 5.53
CA SER A 406 -3.67 -7.28 4.32
C SER A 406 -4.53 -6.31 3.52
N SER A 407 -4.65 -6.57 2.21
CA SER A 407 -5.63 -5.91 1.36
C SER A 407 -7.06 -6.32 1.69
N PRO A 408 -8.07 -5.61 1.14
CA PRO A 408 -9.47 -6.02 1.28
C PRO A 408 -9.73 -7.45 0.81
N TRP A 409 -8.93 -7.92 -0.14
CA TRP A 409 -9.03 -9.28 -0.64
C TRP A 409 -8.31 -10.28 0.26
N GLY A 410 -7.49 -9.86 1.22
CA GLY A 410 -6.64 -10.73 2.05
C GLY A 410 -5.27 -11.00 1.43
N VAL A 411 -4.79 -10.10 0.56
CA VAL A 411 -3.45 -10.19 -0.06
C VAL A 411 -2.47 -9.42 0.82
N ASP A 412 -1.35 -10.03 1.17
CA ASP A 412 -0.40 -9.49 2.16
C ASP A 412 0.82 -8.86 1.48
N HIS A 413 1.50 -7.93 2.16
CA HIS A 413 2.76 -7.29 1.74
C HIS A 413 2.73 -6.55 0.39
N LEU A 414 1.59 -5.96 0.02
CA LEU A 414 1.47 -5.17 -1.22
C LEU A 414 2.10 -3.77 -1.11
N VAL A 415 2.08 -3.21 0.09
CA VAL A 415 2.92 -2.07 0.46
C VAL A 415 4.00 -2.70 1.33
N GLY A 416 5.24 -2.72 0.82
CA GLY A 416 6.34 -3.52 1.34
C GLY A 416 7.67 -2.87 1.00
N ASP A 417 8.77 -3.36 1.58
CA ASP A 417 10.11 -2.78 1.37
C ASP A 417 10.62 -2.88 -0.07
N VAL A 418 10.04 -3.80 -0.84
CA VAL A 418 10.48 -4.12 -2.19
C VAL A 418 9.34 -3.93 -3.19
N PRO A 419 9.63 -3.36 -4.37
CA PRO A 419 8.65 -3.33 -5.44
C PRO A 419 8.46 -4.73 -6.05
N GLU A 420 7.32 -4.93 -6.71
CA GLU A 420 6.92 -6.15 -7.38
C GLU A 420 6.82 -5.95 -8.90
N TRP A 421 7.18 -6.99 -9.65
CA TRP A 421 7.09 -7.00 -11.11
C TRP A 421 5.63 -7.06 -11.60
N THR A 422 5.29 -6.15 -12.50
CA THR A 422 4.01 -6.09 -13.21
C THR A 422 4.23 -5.68 -14.67
N PHE A 423 3.18 -5.68 -15.48
CA PHE A 423 3.25 -5.14 -16.84
C PHE A 423 2.00 -4.36 -17.24
N GLU A 424 2.15 -3.45 -18.18
CA GLU A 424 1.03 -2.78 -18.83
C GLU A 424 0.46 -3.70 -19.93
N PRO A 425 -0.83 -4.07 -19.89
CA PRO A 425 -1.40 -5.05 -20.82
C PRO A 425 -1.39 -4.59 -22.27
N ASP A 426 -1.61 -3.30 -22.53
CA ASP A 426 -1.73 -2.75 -23.89
C ASP A 426 -0.39 -2.61 -24.60
N SER A 427 0.67 -2.21 -23.88
CA SER A 427 1.99 -1.96 -24.45
C SER A 427 3.00 -3.09 -24.18
N GLY A 428 2.71 -3.99 -23.25
CA GLY A 428 3.66 -4.99 -22.76
C GLY A 428 4.81 -4.39 -21.96
N THR A 429 4.73 -3.10 -21.60
CA THR A 429 5.80 -2.41 -20.87
C THR A 429 5.93 -2.99 -19.46
N GLN A 430 7.16 -3.28 -19.05
CA GLN A 430 7.46 -3.75 -17.70
C GLN A 430 7.35 -2.58 -16.71
N LEU A 431 6.66 -2.83 -15.60
CA LEU A 431 6.36 -1.84 -14.58
C LEU A 431 6.66 -2.40 -13.21
N LEU A 432 7.08 -1.54 -12.30
CA LEU A 432 7.23 -1.84 -10.89
C LEU A 432 6.10 -1.20 -10.07
N ARG A 433 5.62 -1.96 -9.08
CA ARG A 433 4.53 -1.57 -8.17
C ARG A 433 4.90 -1.85 -6.72
N GLY A 434 4.28 -1.15 -5.77
CA GLY A 434 4.63 -1.28 -4.36
C GLY A 434 5.93 -0.56 -4.01
N GLY A 435 6.55 -0.91 -2.88
CA GLY A 435 7.68 -0.20 -2.28
C GLY A 435 7.29 0.62 -1.03
N VAL A 436 8.30 1.00 -0.22
CA VAL A 436 8.14 1.71 1.06
C VAL A 436 7.35 2.99 0.84
N GLU A 437 6.20 3.11 1.52
CA GLU A 437 5.28 4.27 1.48
C GLU A 437 4.68 4.62 0.09
N ALA A 438 4.86 3.77 -0.92
CA ALA A 438 4.28 4.01 -2.24
C ALA A 438 2.76 3.83 -2.20
N ARG A 439 2.04 4.87 -2.66
CA ARG A 439 0.63 4.78 -2.98
C ARG A 439 0.43 3.66 -4.00
N THR A 440 -0.57 2.80 -3.77
CA THR A 440 -0.75 1.55 -4.53
C THR A 440 -0.98 1.74 -6.03
N TRP A 441 -1.27 2.95 -6.49
CA TRP A 441 -1.48 3.28 -7.91
C TRP A 441 -0.25 3.88 -8.61
N VAL A 442 0.87 4.09 -7.92
CA VAL A 442 2.12 4.59 -8.53
C VAL A 442 2.68 3.51 -9.47
N ARG A 443 3.00 3.88 -10.71
CA ARG A 443 3.59 3.00 -11.72
C ARG A 443 4.99 3.48 -12.01
N HIS A 444 5.99 2.67 -11.73
CA HIS A 444 7.37 2.98 -12.09
C HIS A 444 7.71 2.25 -13.40
N PRO A 445 7.79 2.96 -14.54
CA PRO A 445 8.23 2.34 -15.78
C PRO A 445 9.68 1.89 -15.65
N VAL A 446 9.98 0.71 -16.20
CA VAL A 446 11.36 0.22 -16.30
C VAL A 446 11.94 0.69 -17.62
N TYR A 447 13.02 1.46 -17.55
CA TYR A 447 13.69 2.03 -18.71
C TYR A 447 14.74 1.09 -19.28
N GLU A 448 15.12 1.32 -20.54
CA GLU A 448 16.18 0.56 -21.21
C GLU A 448 17.51 0.69 -20.44
N GLY A 449 18.08 -0.44 -20.02
CA GLY A 449 19.24 -0.50 -19.12
C GLY A 449 18.92 -0.86 -17.66
N GLU A 450 17.66 -0.71 -17.22
CA GLU A 450 17.19 -1.11 -15.88
C GLU A 450 16.74 -2.59 -15.82
N GLU A 451 16.96 -3.37 -16.88
CA GLU A 451 16.55 -4.78 -16.95
C GLU A 451 17.23 -5.69 -15.91
N GLU A 452 18.33 -5.22 -15.32
CA GLU A 452 19.04 -5.88 -14.21
C GLU A 452 18.43 -5.57 -12.83
N PHE A 453 17.37 -4.76 -12.77
CA PHE A 453 16.69 -4.45 -11.52
C PHE A 453 16.18 -5.74 -10.84
N ALA A 454 16.35 -5.83 -9.53
CA ALA A 454 15.87 -6.96 -8.75
C ALA A 454 14.62 -6.56 -7.97
N ALA A 455 13.47 -7.07 -8.41
CA ALA A 455 12.17 -6.88 -7.77
C ALA A 455 11.53 -8.23 -7.41
N ALA A 456 10.53 -8.15 -6.54
CA ALA A 456 9.82 -9.33 -6.06
C ALA A 456 8.87 -9.89 -7.13
N LEU A 457 8.65 -11.21 -7.07
CA LEU A 457 7.72 -11.90 -7.93
C LEU A 457 6.43 -12.21 -7.17
N ARG A 458 5.33 -11.62 -7.61
CA ARG A 458 3.98 -12.11 -7.30
C ARG A 458 3.34 -12.56 -8.59
N PHE A 459 2.72 -13.72 -8.58
CA PHE A 459 2.11 -14.29 -9.77
C PHE A 459 0.59 -14.33 -9.65
N VAL A 460 -0.08 -14.42 -10.79
CA VAL A 460 -1.51 -14.60 -10.92
C VAL A 460 -1.86 -15.78 -11.83
N ILE A 461 -3.08 -16.27 -11.67
CA ILE A 461 -3.72 -17.30 -12.48
C ILE A 461 -5.06 -16.74 -12.92
N ALA A 462 -5.35 -16.76 -14.23
CA ALA A 462 -6.65 -16.33 -14.73
C ALA A 462 -7.78 -17.19 -14.13
N GLY A 463 -8.89 -16.54 -13.76
CA GLY A 463 -10.12 -17.24 -13.38
C GLY A 463 -10.74 -17.90 -14.60
N GLY A 464 -11.33 -19.08 -14.37
CA GLY A 464 -12.04 -19.86 -15.39
C GLY A 464 -13.52 -19.55 -15.49
#